data_AF-A0A7C1M891-F1
#
_entry.id   AF-A0A7C1M891-F1
#
_cell.length_a   1.000
_cell.length_b   1.000
_cell.length_c   1.000
_cell.angle_alpha   90.00
_cell.angle_beta   90.00
_cell.angle_gamma   90.00
#
_symmetry.space_group_name_H-M   'P 1'
#
loop_
_entity.id
_entity.type
_entity.pdbx_description
1 polymer ?
#
loop_
_entity_poly.entity_id
_entity_poly.type
_entity_poly.pdbx_seq_one_letter_code
_entity_poly.pdbx_strand_id
1 'polypeptide(L)'
;MDKVILSAFRLGGDVFECVIDGNNLLFRDTSTQMITPVSGLRFSKAGVLKEFPDLKDDVEWKIKALERLKEHIKELNSEKEKLEYVKNELVKFGYEPLFFQRGGFRPQKFRRKI
;
A
#
# COMPACT_ATOMS: atom_id res chain seq x y z
N MET A 1 -16.10 -15.96 2.72
CA MET A 1 -16.07 -14.79 1.81
C MET A 1 -14.93 -13.92 2.27
N ASP A 2 -13.84 -13.94 1.54
CA ASP A 2 -12.78 -12.93 1.66
C ASP A 2 -13.43 -11.57 1.36
N LYS A 3 -13.35 -10.65 2.32
CA LYS A 3 -13.92 -9.31 2.22
C LYS A 3 -12.89 -8.37 1.63
N VAL A 4 -13.16 -7.94 0.39
CA VAL A 4 -12.43 -6.84 -0.24
C VAL A 4 -12.29 -5.65 0.73
N ILE A 5 -11.06 -5.18 0.91
CA ILE A 5 -10.75 -3.99 1.69
C ILE A 5 -10.36 -2.87 0.73
N LEU A 6 -11.08 -1.76 0.81
CA LEU A 6 -10.69 -0.51 0.18
C LEU A 6 -10.04 0.38 1.24
N SER A 7 -8.93 1.03 0.92
CA SER A 7 -8.23 1.94 1.83
C SER A 7 -7.73 3.16 1.08
N ALA A 8 -7.66 4.30 1.75
CA ALA A 8 -7.24 5.56 1.16
C ALA A 8 -6.04 6.14 1.91
N PHE A 9 -5.07 6.60 1.13
CA PHE A 9 -3.83 7.19 1.59
C PHE A 9 -3.59 8.51 0.85
N ARG A 10 -2.99 9.49 1.52
CA ARG A 10 -2.60 10.77 0.92
C ARG A 10 -1.08 10.86 0.81
N LEU A 11 -0.58 11.40 -0.29
CA LEU A 11 0.82 11.82 -0.41
C LEU A 11 0.85 13.22 -1.03
N GLY A 12 1.30 14.20 -0.25
CA GLY A 12 1.18 15.61 -0.66
C GLY A 12 -0.29 16.01 -0.86
N GLY A 13 -0.63 16.50 -2.06
CA GLY A 13 -2.00 16.87 -2.44
C GLY A 13 -2.84 15.72 -3.00
N ASP A 14 -2.22 14.57 -3.31
CA ASP A 14 -2.85 13.48 -4.05
C ASP A 14 -3.41 12.41 -3.09
N VAL A 15 -4.56 11.83 -3.45
CA VAL A 15 -5.18 10.71 -2.72
C VAL A 15 -5.18 9.46 -3.58
N PHE A 16 -4.71 8.37 -2.98
CA PHE A 16 -4.57 7.05 -3.58
C PHE A 16 -5.47 6.07 -2.84
N GLU A 17 -6.22 5.28 -3.59
CA GLU A 17 -6.94 4.13 -3.10
C GLU A 17 -6.08 2.88 -3.26
N CYS A 18 -6.07 2.03 -2.24
CA CYS A 18 -5.48 0.71 -2.23
C CYS A 18 -6.59 -0.30 -1.98
N VAL A 19 -6.72 -1.27 -2.89
CA VAL A 19 -7.69 -2.36 -2.82
C VAL A 19 -6.96 -3.66 -2.55
N ILE A 20 -7.32 -4.31 -1.45
CA ILE A 20 -6.85 -5.65 -1.08
C ILE A 20 -8.00 -6.61 -1.33
N ASP A 21 -7.80 -7.53 -2.26
CA ASP A 21 -8.76 -8.57 -2.64
C ASP A 21 -8.04 -9.93 -2.66
N GLY A 22 -8.16 -10.68 -1.57
CA GLY A 22 -7.38 -11.90 -1.36
C GLY A 22 -5.88 -11.63 -1.39
N ASN A 23 -5.19 -12.13 -2.41
CA ASN A 23 -3.74 -11.92 -2.65
C ASN A 23 -3.44 -10.80 -3.64
N ASN A 24 -4.47 -10.14 -4.17
CA ASN A 24 -4.32 -9.03 -5.08
C ASN A 24 -4.22 -7.74 -4.30
N LEU A 25 -3.23 -6.93 -4.67
CA LEU A 25 -3.03 -5.58 -4.19
C LEU A 25 -3.11 -4.64 -5.40
N LEU A 26 -4.15 -3.82 -5.45
CA LEU A 26 -4.38 -2.85 -6.52
C LEU A 26 -4.25 -1.43 -5.96
N PHE A 27 -3.75 -0.53 -6.79
CA PHE A 27 -3.67 0.90 -6.48
C PHE A 27 -4.43 1.68 -7.53
N ARG A 28 -5.18 2.68 -7.07
CA ARG A 28 -5.97 3.56 -7.91
C ARG A 28 -5.72 4.99 -7.49
N ASP A 29 -5.35 5.83 -8.45
CA ASP A 29 -5.32 7.27 -8.25
C ASP A 29 -6.75 7.80 -8.33
N THR A 30 -7.20 8.50 -7.28
CA THR A 30 -8.58 9.01 -7.21
C THR A 30 -8.82 10.21 -8.13
N SER A 31 -7.77 10.95 -8.50
CA SER A 31 -7.87 12.12 -9.36
C SER A 31 -8.07 11.75 -10.84
N THR A 32 -7.37 10.72 -11.29
CA THR A 32 -7.42 10.24 -12.67
C THR A 32 -8.32 9.02 -12.85
N GLN A 33 -8.80 8.42 -11.76
CA GLN A 33 -9.49 7.13 -11.69
C GLN A 33 -8.71 5.95 -12.30
N MET A 34 -7.45 6.16 -12.71
CA MET A 34 -6.64 5.14 -13.34
C MET A 34 -6.20 4.11 -12.29
N ILE A 35 -6.44 2.84 -12.58
CA ILE A 35 -5.82 1.73 -11.87
C ILE A 35 -4.37 1.69 -12.35
N THR A 36 -3.48 2.28 -11.56
CA THR A 36 -2.06 2.21 -11.87
C THR A 36 -1.55 0.88 -11.37
N PRO A 37 -0.73 0.14 -12.15
CA PRO A 37 0.04 -0.95 -11.58
C PRO A 37 0.84 -0.40 -10.41
N VAL A 38 1.30 -1.29 -9.53
CA VAL A 38 2.06 -0.96 -8.32
C VAL A 38 3.25 0.01 -8.58
N SER A 39 3.70 0.15 -9.84
CA SER A 39 4.63 1.17 -10.34
C SER A 39 4.17 2.64 -10.22
N GLY A 40 2.88 2.89 -10.02
CA GLY A 40 2.30 4.22 -9.74
C GLY A 40 2.45 4.68 -8.29
N LEU A 41 2.84 3.78 -7.38
CA LEU A 41 3.23 4.17 -6.02
C LEU A 41 4.54 4.94 -6.07
N ARG A 42 4.53 6.12 -5.46
CA ARG A 42 5.72 6.95 -5.30
C ARG A 42 6.52 6.44 -4.12
N PHE A 43 7.35 5.42 -4.37
CA PHE A 43 8.37 5.00 -3.42
C PHE A 43 9.46 6.06 -3.32
N SER A 44 9.77 6.49 -2.09
CA SER A 44 11.00 7.24 -1.85
C SER A 44 12.18 6.26 -1.89
N LYS A 45 13.22 6.56 -2.69
CA LYS A 45 14.43 5.72 -2.73
C LYS A 45 15.03 5.59 -1.33
N ALA A 46 15.05 6.70 -0.58
CA ALA A 46 15.53 6.71 0.81
C ALA A 46 14.72 5.77 1.74
N GLY A 47 13.39 5.69 1.59
CA GLY A 47 12.57 4.76 2.36
C GLY A 47 12.86 3.31 1.98
N VAL A 48 12.97 3.02 0.68
CA VAL A 48 13.25 1.66 0.21
C VAL A 48 14.63 1.19 0.68
N LEU A 49 15.64 2.05 0.62
CA LEU A 49 17.00 1.68 1.05
C LEU A 49 17.17 1.53 2.55
N LYS A 50 16.25 2.05 3.38
CA LYS A 50 16.24 1.74 4.82
C LYS A 50 15.84 0.30 5.09
N GLU A 51 15.00 -0.27 4.23
CA GLU A 51 14.41 -1.60 4.41
C GLU A 51 15.13 -2.66 3.57
N PHE A 52 15.59 -2.27 2.38
CA PHE A 52 16.31 -3.09 1.42
C PHE A 52 17.60 -2.38 1.00
N PRO A 53 18.62 -2.32 1.88
CA PRO A 53 19.89 -1.66 1.56
C PRO A 53 20.60 -2.28 0.36
N ASP A 54 20.33 -3.57 0.08
CA ASP A 54 20.86 -4.32 -1.06
C ASP A 54 20.42 -3.74 -2.42
N LEU A 55 19.32 -2.98 -2.46
CA LEU A 55 18.81 -2.36 -3.68
C LEU A 55 19.45 -1.00 -4.01
N LYS A 56 20.49 -0.58 -3.28
CA LYS A 56 21.11 0.76 -3.42
C LYS A 56 21.57 1.09 -4.84
N ASP A 57 22.28 0.16 -5.44
CA ASP A 57 22.93 0.28 -6.74
C ASP A 57 22.16 -0.45 -7.85
N ASP A 58 20.99 -1.02 -7.51
CA ASP A 58 20.12 -1.72 -8.45
C ASP A 58 19.28 -0.71 -9.24
N VAL A 59 19.34 -0.76 -10.58
CA VAL A 59 18.55 0.12 -11.46
C VAL A 59 17.06 -0.19 -11.37
N GLU A 60 16.71 -1.44 -11.07
CA GLU A 60 15.35 -1.96 -10.95
C GLU A 60 14.84 -1.99 -9.50
N TRP A 61 15.52 -1.30 -8.58
CA TRP A 61 15.18 -1.26 -7.15
C TRP A 61 13.69 -1.05 -6.86
N LYS A 62 13.02 -0.21 -7.66
CA LYS A 62 11.57 0.05 -7.51
C LYS A 62 10.75 -1.21 -7.72
N ILE A 63 11.03 -1.93 -8.80
CA ILE A 63 10.30 -3.14 -9.19
C ILE A 63 10.53 -4.23 -8.14
N LYS A 64 11.77 -4.42 -7.70
CA LYS A 64 12.12 -5.42 -6.69
C LYS A 64 11.51 -5.13 -5.32
N ALA A 65 11.53 -3.88 -4.87
CA ALA A 65 10.85 -3.49 -3.62
C ALA A 65 9.35 -3.79 -3.68
N LEU A 66 8.75 -3.60 -4.85
CA LEU A 66 7.35 -3.86 -5.12
C LEU A 66 7.00 -5.34 -5.19
N GLU A 67 7.87 -6.15 -5.77
CA GLU A 67 7.74 -7.61 -5.76
C GLU A 67 7.82 -8.14 -4.33
N ARG A 68 8.79 -7.68 -3.54
CA ARG A 68 8.92 -8.04 -2.11
C ARG A 68 7.67 -7.68 -1.31
N LEU A 69 7.08 -6.50 -1.57
CA LEU A 69 5.81 -6.09 -0.97
C LEU A 69 4.68 -7.08 -1.31
N LYS A 70 4.55 -7.44 -2.60
CA LYS A 70 3.52 -8.38 -3.08
C LYS A 70 3.73 -9.78 -2.54
N GLU A 71 4.98 -10.26 -2.46
CA GLU A 71 5.32 -11.56 -1.92
C GLU A 71 4.92 -11.65 -0.45
N HIS A 72 5.30 -10.67 0.37
CA HIS A 72 4.94 -10.69 1.79
C HIS A 72 3.43 -10.68 2.01
N ILE A 73 2.67 -9.95 1.19
CA ILE A 73 1.20 -9.94 1.29
C ILE A 73 0.58 -11.31 1.01
N LYS A 74 1.20 -12.15 0.18
CA LYS A 74 0.75 -13.53 -0.05
C LYS A 74 0.99 -14.44 1.15
N GLU A 75 1.98 -14.13 2.00
CA GLU A 75 2.29 -14.86 3.22
C GLU A 75 1.33 -14.55 4.38
N LEU A 76 0.60 -13.43 4.28
CA LEU A 76 -0.33 -12.99 5.32
C LEU A 76 -1.68 -13.70 5.19
N ASN A 77 -2.21 -14.18 6.33
CA ASN A 77 -3.39 -15.05 6.36
C ASN A 77 -4.71 -14.27 6.40
N SER A 78 -4.70 -13.01 6.87
CA SER A 78 -5.91 -12.20 6.98
C SER A 78 -5.80 -10.87 6.27
N GLU A 79 -6.93 -10.38 5.75
CA GLU A 79 -7.02 -9.08 5.09
C GLU A 79 -6.69 -7.92 6.04
N LYS A 80 -6.94 -8.11 7.33
CA LYS A 80 -6.56 -7.14 8.37
C LYS A 80 -5.05 -7.04 8.52
N GLU A 81 -4.34 -8.18 8.53
CA GLU A 81 -2.88 -8.19 8.56
C GLU A 81 -2.31 -7.57 7.28
N LYS A 82 -2.86 -7.92 6.11
CA LYS A 82 -2.49 -7.32 4.83
C LYS A 82 -2.66 -5.80 4.85
N LEU A 83 -3.81 -5.31 5.33
CA LEU A 83 -4.07 -3.88 5.47
C LEU A 83 -3.08 -3.20 6.40
N GLU A 84 -2.79 -3.78 7.56
CA GLU A 84 -1.87 -3.20 8.53
C GLU A 84 -0.42 -3.18 8.00
N TYR A 85 0.00 -4.25 7.32
CA TYR A 85 1.29 -4.31 6.64
C TYR A 85 1.41 -3.23 5.57
N VAL A 86 0.47 -3.18 4.62
CA VAL A 86 0.44 -2.15 3.56
C VAL A 86 0.42 -0.74 4.15
N LYS A 87 -0.36 -0.51 5.21
CA LYS A 87 -0.39 0.79 5.90
C LYS A 87 1.00 1.16 6.42
N ASN A 88 1.67 0.24 7.11
CA ASN A 88 2.98 0.50 7.70
C ASN A 88 4.05 0.75 6.63
N GLU A 89 4.01 0.00 5.54
CA GLU A 89 4.89 0.20 4.38
C GLU A 89 4.69 1.58 3.77
N LEU A 90 3.45 1.94 3.43
CA LEU A 90 3.16 3.23 2.80
C LEU A 90 3.52 4.41 3.70
N VAL A 91 3.35 4.30 5.03
CA VAL A 91 3.78 5.34 5.98
C VAL A 91 5.29 5.58 5.92
N LYS A 92 6.12 4.54 5.76
CA LYS A 92 7.58 4.71 5.59
C LYS A 92 7.93 5.52 4.33
N PHE A 93 7.08 5.47 3.31
CA PHE A 93 7.23 6.25 2.07
C PHE A 93 6.60 7.64 2.13
N GLY A 94 6.05 8.05 3.28
CA GLY A 94 5.47 9.38 3.49
C GLY A 94 3.97 9.48 3.20
N TYR A 95 3.29 8.35 2.98
CA TYR A 95 1.84 8.35 2.83
C TYR A 95 1.14 8.55 4.18
N GLU A 96 0.15 9.43 4.22
CA GLU A 96 -0.76 9.61 5.34
C GLU A 96 -1.97 8.67 5.17
N PRO A 97 -2.18 7.70 6.08
CA PRO A 97 -3.36 6.84 6.06
C PRO A 97 -4.62 7.62 6.46
N LEU A 98 -5.67 7.58 5.63
CA LEU A 98 -6.92 8.32 5.85
C LEU A 98 -8.03 7.42 6.42
N PHE A 99 -8.48 6.45 5.62
CA PHE A 99 -9.59 5.55 5.97
C PHE A 99 -9.45 4.19 5.31
N PHE A 100 -10.16 3.20 5.84
CA PHE A 100 -10.33 1.88 5.24
C PHE A 100 -11.79 1.44 5.36
N GLN A 101 -12.24 0.60 4.44
CA GLN A 101 -13.58 0.06 4.37
C GLN A 101 -13.51 -1.42 4.03
N ARG A 102 -14.19 -2.24 4.82
CA ARG A 102 -14.41 -3.66 4.50
C ARG A 102 -15.69 -3.79 3.69
N GLY A 103 -15.71 -4.66 2.69
CA GLY A 103 -16.89 -4.88 1.83
C GLY A 103 -18.18 -5.07 2.64
N GLY A 104 -19.17 -4.21 2.39
CA GLY A 104 -20.46 -4.19 3.10
C GLY A 104 -20.48 -3.46 4.45
N PHE A 105 -19.35 -2.88 4.91
CA PHE A 105 -19.25 -2.12 6.16
C PHE A 105 -19.05 -0.62 5.88
N ARG A 106 -19.33 0.21 6.89
CA ARG A 106 -19.04 1.65 6.83
C ARG A 106 -17.52 1.90 6.84
N PRO A 107 -17.03 2.93 6.12
CA PRO A 107 -15.63 3.37 6.20
C PRO A 107 -15.22 3.73 7.64
N GLN A 108 -14.00 3.38 8.01
CA GLN A 108 -13.39 3.64 9.30
C GLN A 108 -12.10 4.42 9.10
N LYS A 109 -11.82 5.41 9.96
CA LYS A 109 -10.51 6.09 9.96
C LYS A 109 -9.45 5.14 10.48
N PHE A 110 -8.24 5.21 9.92
CA PHE A 110 -7.10 4.58 10.58
C PHE A 110 -6.91 5.26 11.94
N ARG A 111 -6.89 4.46 13.02
CA ARG A 111 -6.57 5.01 14.34
C ARG A 111 -5.11 5.43 14.32
N ARG A 112 -4.83 6.71 14.58
CA ARG A 112 -3.47 7.14 14.97
C ARG A 112 -3.16 6.38 16.27
N LYS A 113 -2.10 5.56 16.28
CA LYS A 113 -1.48 5.20 17.55
C LYS A 113 -0.95 6.51 18.11
N ILE A 114 -1.55 6.95 19.20
CA ILE A 114 -1.05 8.02 20.07
C ILE A 114 0.14 7.44 20.83
#